data_AF-A0ABD7PWL4-F1
#
_entry.id   AF-A0ABD7PWL4-F1
#
_cell.length_a   1.000
_cell.length_b   1.000
_cell.length_c   1.000
_cell.angle_alpha   90.00
_cell.angle_beta   90.00
_cell.angle_gamma   90.00
#
_symmetry.space_group_name_H-M   'P 1'
#
loop_
_entity.id
_entity.type
_entity.pdbx_description
1 polymer ?
#
loop_
_entity_poly.entity_id
_entity_poly.type
_entity_poly.pdbx_seq_one_letter_code
_entity_poly.pdbx_strand_id
1 'polypeptide(L)'
;MPDLATSFKPISAEREPHLTSGKADGPPEKEPGRLPKVLFPESASPEIAAPSRPPAEPRILFGSPQAPTPKGDTPRVLAAGEVRRRIPCSVAALLEIDTNAAASLASTALRIVDGTNLDDHHFDDVVRFGASLQAEHGRLAESELALVDSEVLARGKRLSAELLQRLGDLDPDRVFAVRGGVLRAIKALAAPRDPAGLFSQLYPEVQALAKELDALAPEIVTIAKGLRAVGKGYATLDRNLAAHILAGRFLVHYVSGLQLSDHERQAHYASQAEAIETRTVSLAATKATIEVSTRTVAAVARHVDAFGHAAEGLLQEELPAWHAAYSAALTAARTAQSPSQARAGAPLRGIHARILGKLKSEG
;
A
#
# COMPACT_ATOMS: atom_id res chain seq x y z
N MET A 1 10.33 47.09 -17.26
CA MET A 1 9.18 46.62 -18.06
C MET A 1 8.50 45.52 -17.29
N PRO A 2 7.23 45.73 -16.89
CA PRO A 2 6.54 44.93 -15.88
C PRO A 2 5.51 43.95 -16.47
N ASP A 3 5.17 42.99 -15.60
CA ASP A 3 3.86 42.42 -15.23
C ASP A 3 2.94 41.62 -16.17
N LEU A 4 2.40 40.56 -15.55
CA LEU A 4 1.00 40.09 -15.46
C LEU A 4 0.96 38.56 -15.68
N ALA A 5 0.93 37.68 -14.67
CA ALA A 5 -0.02 37.52 -13.56
C ALA A 5 -1.46 37.20 -14.01
N THR A 6 -1.84 35.93 -13.91
CA THR A 6 -3.23 35.43 -13.92
C THR A 6 -3.26 34.29 -12.90
N SER A 7 -3.57 34.49 -11.62
CA SER A 7 -4.82 34.94 -10.96
C SER A 7 -6.02 34.04 -11.24
N PHE A 8 -6.31 33.21 -10.25
CA PHE A 8 -7.45 32.33 -10.06
C PHE A 8 -8.67 33.10 -9.51
N LYS A 9 -9.86 32.49 -9.71
CA LYS A 9 -11.20 32.72 -9.11
C LYS A 9 -12.18 33.57 -9.95
N PRO A 10 -13.50 33.49 -9.68
CA PRO A 10 -14.39 32.34 -9.87
C PRO A 10 -15.66 32.78 -10.65
N ILE A 11 -16.53 31.87 -11.10
CA ILE A 11 -17.83 32.24 -11.66
C ILE A 11 -18.94 31.64 -10.80
N SER A 12 -19.76 32.52 -10.23
CA SER A 12 -21.08 32.20 -9.73
C SER A 12 -22.00 33.41 -9.95
N ALA A 13 -23.25 33.06 -10.25
CA ALA A 13 -24.49 33.83 -10.12
C ALA A 13 -24.91 34.80 -11.25
N GLU A 14 -25.98 34.34 -11.93
CA GLU A 14 -27.28 35.01 -12.09
C GLU A 14 -27.48 36.09 -13.16
N ARG A 15 -28.37 35.77 -14.12
CA ARG A 15 -29.53 36.60 -14.51
C ARG A 15 -30.51 35.79 -15.40
N GLU A 16 -31.63 35.37 -14.82
CA GLU A 16 -32.95 35.23 -15.49
C GLU A 16 -33.62 36.64 -15.61
N PRO A 17 -34.88 36.87 -16.08
CA PRO A 17 -35.95 35.98 -16.60
C PRO A 17 -36.71 36.54 -17.84
N HIS A 18 -37.71 35.79 -18.35
CA HIS A 18 -39.08 36.23 -18.75
C HIS A 18 -39.84 35.01 -19.33
N LEU A 19 -40.81 34.43 -18.61
CA LEU A 19 -42.26 34.72 -18.57
C LEU A 19 -43.09 34.15 -19.75
N THR A 20 -43.87 33.09 -19.45
CA THR A 20 -45.31 32.88 -19.78
C THR A 20 -45.82 31.74 -18.89
N SER A 21 -46.51 31.96 -17.77
CA SER A 21 -47.95 32.22 -17.58
C SER A 21 -48.90 31.13 -18.10
N GLY A 22 -49.59 30.45 -17.17
CA GLY A 22 -50.71 29.54 -17.42
C GLY A 22 -51.25 28.93 -16.12
N LYS A 23 -52.11 29.67 -15.41
CA LYS A 23 -52.89 29.22 -14.23
C LYS A 23 -53.95 28.19 -14.67
N ALA A 24 -54.00 27.03 -14.01
CA ALA A 24 -55.03 26.60 -13.04
C ALA A 24 -56.40 26.26 -13.65
N ASP A 25 -56.68 24.96 -13.76
CA ASP A 25 -58.04 24.40 -13.77
C ASP A 25 -58.10 23.22 -12.79
N GLY A 26 -59.18 23.21 -12.00
CA GLY A 26 -59.39 22.35 -10.85
C GLY A 26 -59.74 20.89 -11.19
N PRO A 27 -59.99 20.06 -10.15
CA PRO A 27 -60.23 18.64 -10.32
C PRO A 27 -61.64 18.38 -10.86
N PRO A 28 -61.83 17.47 -11.85
CA PRO A 28 -63.16 17.11 -12.29
C PRO A 28 -63.85 16.20 -11.27
N GLU A 29 -65.17 16.37 -11.28
CA GLU A 29 -66.18 15.88 -10.36
C GLU A 29 -66.26 14.35 -10.23
N LYS A 30 -66.73 13.94 -9.05
CA LYS A 30 -67.20 12.59 -8.77
C LYS A 30 -68.46 12.30 -9.58
N GLU A 31 -68.38 11.38 -10.55
CA GLU A 31 -69.54 10.59 -10.95
C GLU A 31 -69.50 9.20 -10.27
N PRO A 32 -70.65 8.70 -9.78
CA PRO A 32 -70.72 7.52 -8.95
C PRO A 32 -70.84 6.24 -9.80
N GLY A 33 -70.18 5.17 -9.36
CA GLY A 33 -70.60 3.82 -9.75
C GLY A 33 -69.83 3.16 -10.90
N ARG A 34 -68.50 3.05 -10.79
CA ARG A 34 -67.76 1.98 -11.49
C ARG A 34 -66.56 1.53 -10.68
N LEU A 35 -66.78 0.54 -9.82
CA LEU A 35 -65.70 -0.19 -9.15
C LEU A 35 -64.92 -0.99 -10.21
N PRO A 36 -63.58 -0.91 -10.27
CA PRO A 36 -62.79 -1.77 -11.14
C PRO A 36 -62.90 -3.23 -10.68
N LYS A 37 -63.06 -4.10 -11.68
CA LYS A 37 -63.32 -5.54 -11.59
C LYS A 37 -62.20 -6.26 -10.82
N VAL A 38 -62.45 -6.59 -9.56
CA VAL A 38 -61.59 -7.45 -8.73
C VAL A 38 -61.66 -8.87 -9.28
N LEU A 39 -60.54 -9.41 -9.77
CA LEU A 39 -60.44 -10.75 -10.37
C LEU A 39 -60.19 -11.89 -9.36
N PHE A 40 -60.35 -11.63 -8.06
CA PHE A 40 -60.31 -12.65 -7.03
C PHE A 40 -61.38 -12.38 -5.96
N PRO A 41 -62.53 -13.07 -5.97
CA PRO A 41 -63.50 -12.97 -4.89
C PRO A 41 -62.93 -13.60 -3.60
N GLU A 42 -62.97 -12.85 -2.51
CA GLU A 42 -62.48 -13.22 -1.16
C GLU A 42 -63.45 -14.19 -0.44
N SER A 43 -64.01 -15.16 -1.18
CA SER A 43 -64.96 -16.16 -0.65
C SER A 43 -64.84 -17.46 -1.44
N ALA A 44 -63.65 -18.04 -1.44
CA ALA A 44 -63.42 -19.43 -1.80
C ALA A 44 -62.31 -19.98 -0.90
N SER A 45 -62.63 -20.14 0.39
CA SER A 45 -61.85 -20.96 1.32
C SER A 45 -62.28 -22.41 1.17
N PRO A 46 -61.44 -23.32 0.66
CA PRO A 46 -61.54 -24.72 1.02
C PRO A 46 -60.81 -24.96 2.34
N GLU A 47 -61.49 -25.78 3.13
CA GLU A 47 -61.17 -26.39 4.41
C GLU A 47 -59.70 -26.78 4.63
N ILE A 48 -59.27 -26.56 5.87
CA ILE A 48 -57.91 -26.72 6.39
C ILE A 48 -57.43 -28.18 6.24
N ALA A 49 -56.44 -28.41 5.39
CA ALA A 49 -55.53 -29.53 5.53
C ALA A 49 -54.22 -29.03 6.18
N ALA A 50 -53.79 -29.70 7.24
CA ALA A 50 -52.67 -29.32 8.09
C ALA A 50 -51.34 -29.08 7.32
N PRO A 51 -50.49 -28.12 7.74
CA PRO A 51 -49.31 -27.74 6.99
C PRO A 51 -48.18 -28.75 7.20
N SER A 52 -47.82 -29.48 6.15
CA SER A 52 -46.55 -30.20 6.10
C SER A 52 -45.59 -29.48 5.14
N ARG A 53 -44.65 -28.77 5.77
CA ARG A 53 -43.49 -28.02 5.23
C ARG A 53 -43.77 -26.62 4.68
N PRO A 54 -42.99 -25.61 5.11
CA PRO A 54 -43.03 -24.28 4.50
C PRO A 54 -42.55 -24.35 3.04
N PRO A 55 -43.05 -23.46 2.16
CA PRO A 55 -42.53 -23.34 0.81
C PRO A 55 -41.04 -23.01 0.88
N ALA A 56 -40.23 -23.80 0.20
CA ALA A 56 -38.80 -23.55 0.09
C ALA A 56 -38.61 -22.19 -0.62
N GLU A 57 -38.15 -21.20 0.14
CA GLU A 57 -37.59 -19.97 -0.43
C GLU A 57 -36.54 -20.35 -1.48
N PRO A 58 -36.42 -19.59 -2.59
CA PRO A 58 -35.36 -19.83 -3.56
C PRO A 58 -34.01 -19.75 -2.85
N ARG A 59 -33.33 -20.90 -2.76
CA ARG A 59 -32.17 -21.12 -1.88
C ARG A 59 -30.88 -20.44 -2.34
N ILE A 60 -30.95 -19.62 -3.39
CA ILE A 60 -29.81 -18.91 -3.98
C ILE A 60 -30.32 -17.58 -4.51
N LEU A 61 -29.95 -16.49 -3.83
CA LEU A 61 -30.02 -15.16 -4.43
C LEU A 61 -28.97 -15.10 -5.55
N PHE A 62 -29.38 -14.64 -6.74
CA PHE A 62 -28.48 -14.30 -7.84
C PHE A 62 -27.25 -13.55 -7.29
N GLY A 63 -26.05 -14.07 -7.55
CA GLY A 63 -24.79 -13.45 -7.12
C GLY A 63 -24.16 -13.99 -5.83
N SER A 64 -24.70 -15.05 -5.21
CA SER A 64 -24.06 -15.68 -4.03
C SER A 64 -22.87 -16.56 -4.45
N PRO A 65 -21.64 -16.32 -3.96
CA PRO A 65 -20.48 -17.11 -4.36
C PRO A 65 -20.58 -18.56 -3.88
N GLN A 66 -20.68 -19.52 -4.81
CA GLN A 66 -20.61 -20.95 -4.46
C GLN A 66 -19.16 -21.43 -4.39
N ALA A 67 -18.89 -22.32 -3.43
CA ALA A 67 -17.60 -22.96 -3.23
C ALA A 67 -17.24 -23.87 -4.43
N PRO A 68 -15.95 -23.95 -4.81
CA PRO A 68 -15.53 -24.69 -6.00
C PRO A 68 -15.76 -26.20 -5.84
N THR A 69 -16.33 -26.83 -6.87
CA THR A 69 -16.21 -28.28 -7.07
C THR A 69 -14.76 -28.63 -7.42
N PRO A 70 -14.21 -29.76 -6.94
CA PRO A 70 -12.84 -30.19 -7.24
C PRO A 70 -12.63 -30.45 -8.74
N LYS A 71 -11.38 -30.29 -9.21
CA LYS A 71 -11.01 -30.59 -10.61
C LYS A 71 -10.94 -32.10 -10.80
N GLY A 72 -11.79 -32.66 -11.65
CA GLY A 72 -11.69 -34.04 -12.14
C GLY A 72 -11.04 -34.08 -13.52
N ASP A 73 -10.44 -35.22 -13.86
CA ASP A 73 -9.77 -35.50 -15.16
C ASP A 73 -10.75 -35.71 -16.34
N THR A 74 -12.06 -35.64 -16.10
CA THR A 74 -13.08 -35.72 -17.15
C THR A 74 -13.55 -34.32 -17.58
N PRO A 75 -13.94 -34.14 -18.85
CA PRO A 75 -14.51 -32.87 -19.31
C PRO A 75 -15.71 -32.51 -18.43
N ARG A 76 -15.65 -31.33 -17.79
CA ARG A 76 -16.75 -30.82 -16.97
C ARG A 76 -17.97 -30.61 -17.86
N VAL A 77 -19.02 -31.38 -17.58
CA VAL A 77 -20.36 -31.12 -18.07
C VAL A 77 -20.91 -29.96 -17.26
N LEU A 78 -21.22 -28.85 -17.93
CA LEU A 78 -21.83 -27.68 -17.29
C LEU A 78 -23.31 -27.97 -16.99
N ALA A 79 -23.90 -27.19 -16.08
CA ALA A 79 -25.35 -27.18 -15.93
C ALA A 79 -25.99 -26.97 -17.31
N ALA A 80 -26.92 -27.86 -17.70
CA ALA A 80 -27.53 -28.03 -19.04
C ALA A 80 -26.88 -29.04 -20.01
N GLY A 81 -25.80 -29.73 -19.66
CA GLY A 81 -25.35 -30.91 -20.43
C GLY A 81 -24.48 -30.62 -21.65
N GLU A 82 -24.13 -29.36 -21.95
CA GLU A 82 -23.17 -29.04 -23.02
C GLU A 82 -21.72 -29.34 -22.57
N VAL A 83 -20.97 -30.01 -23.46
CA VAL A 83 -19.54 -30.28 -23.26
C VAL A 83 -18.75 -29.00 -23.50
N ARG A 84 -17.99 -28.56 -22.50
CA ARG A 84 -17.08 -27.41 -22.59
C ARG A 84 -16.21 -27.49 -23.83
N ARG A 85 -16.23 -26.44 -24.66
CA ARG A 85 -15.29 -26.32 -25.78
C ARG A 85 -13.99 -25.68 -25.28
N ARG A 86 -12.87 -26.36 -25.51
CA ARG A 86 -11.57 -25.80 -25.15
C ARG A 86 -11.23 -24.66 -26.11
N ILE A 87 -10.80 -23.55 -25.55
CA ILE A 87 -10.33 -22.39 -26.31
C ILE A 87 -9.01 -22.79 -26.99
N PRO A 88 -8.89 -22.71 -28.33
CA PRO A 88 -7.66 -23.05 -29.03
C PRO A 88 -6.59 -21.98 -28.75
N CYS A 89 -5.75 -22.24 -27.75
CA CYS A 89 -4.67 -21.35 -27.35
C CYS A 89 -3.34 -22.10 -27.33
N SER A 90 -2.27 -21.42 -27.74
CA SER A 90 -0.90 -21.93 -27.68
C SER A 90 0.03 -20.85 -27.14
N VAL A 91 1.23 -21.25 -26.69
CA VAL A 91 2.26 -20.29 -26.28
C VAL A 91 2.62 -19.35 -27.42
N ALA A 92 2.70 -19.85 -28.66
CA ALA A 92 2.97 -19.03 -29.84
C ALA A 92 1.88 -17.96 -30.05
N ALA A 93 0.61 -18.34 -29.94
CA ALA A 93 -0.51 -17.40 -30.08
C ALA A 93 -0.50 -16.31 -28.98
N LEU A 94 -0.06 -16.63 -27.77
CA LEU A 94 0.11 -15.64 -26.70
C LEU A 94 1.29 -14.69 -26.95
N LEU A 95 2.37 -15.19 -27.56
CA LEU A 95 3.52 -14.36 -27.96
C LEU A 95 3.20 -13.49 -29.19
N GLU A 96 2.21 -13.86 -30.01
CA GLU A 96 1.68 -12.99 -31.07
C GLU A 96 0.92 -11.78 -30.50
N ILE A 97 0.24 -11.95 -29.36
CA ILE A 97 -0.43 -10.85 -28.63
C ILE A 97 0.59 -9.92 -27.98
N ASP A 98 1.68 -10.46 -27.41
CA ASP A 98 2.77 -9.67 -26.82
C ASP A 98 4.12 -10.31 -27.15
N THR A 99 4.78 -9.77 -28.17
CA THR A 99 6.05 -10.29 -28.69
C THR A 99 7.23 -10.11 -27.74
N ASN A 100 7.08 -9.24 -26.73
CA ASN A 100 8.10 -9.00 -25.72
C ASN A 100 7.90 -9.86 -24.46
N ALA A 101 6.80 -10.62 -24.39
CA ALA A 101 6.52 -11.49 -23.24
C ALA A 101 7.54 -12.64 -23.17
N ALA A 102 8.02 -12.93 -21.96
CA ALA A 102 8.84 -14.11 -21.73
C ALA A 102 8.03 -15.40 -21.93
N ALA A 103 8.65 -16.47 -22.44
CA ALA A 103 7.98 -17.76 -22.64
C ALA A 103 7.35 -18.35 -21.36
N SER A 104 7.94 -18.08 -20.20
CA SER A 104 7.40 -18.48 -18.88
C SER A 104 6.12 -17.71 -18.50
N LEU A 105 6.02 -16.44 -18.92
CA LEU A 105 4.82 -15.62 -18.76
C LEU A 105 3.70 -16.16 -19.65
N ALA A 106 4.00 -16.39 -20.93
CA ALA A 106 3.05 -16.98 -21.89
C ALA A 106 2.56 -18.36 -21.45
N SER A 107 3.44 -19.21 -20.91
CA SER A 107 3.05 -20.52 -20.35
C SER A 107 2.12 -20.39 -19.13
N THR A 108 2.23 -19.31 -18.37
CA THR A 108 1.33 -19.03 -17.24
C THR A 108 0.00 -18.47 -17.70
N ALA A 109 0.01 -17.57 -18.69
CA ALA A 109 -1.19 -17.07 -19.36
C ALA A 109 -1.99 -18.20 -20.02
N LEU A 110 -1.33 -19.16 -20.68
CA LEU A 110 -1.99 -20.34 -21.27
C LEU A 110 -2.77 -21.14 -20.22
N ARG A 111 -2.20 -21.36 -19.03
CA ARG A 111 -2.89 -22.06 -17.94
C ARG A 111 -4.12 -21.31 -17.45
N ILE A 112 -4.11 -19.97 -17.51
CA ILE A 112 -5.26 -19.13 -17.17
C ILE A 112 -6.33 -19.28 -18.25
N VAL A 113 -5.98 -19.16 -19.53
CA VAL A 113 -6.90 -19.36 -20.67
C VAL A 113 -7.54 -20.76 -20.63
N ASP A 114 -6.74 -21.81 -20.39
CA ASP A 114 -7.21 -23.19 -20.23
C ASP A 114 -8.13 -23.36 -19.00
N GLY A 115 -8.02 -22.49 -18.01
CA GLY A 115 -8.84 -22.46 -16.82
C GLY A 115 -10.17 -21.70 -16.99
N THR A 116 -10.25 -20.78 -17.95
CA THR A 116 -11.43 -19.92 -18.16
C THR A 116 -12.50 -20.63 -18.98
N ASN A 117 -13.73 -20.64 -18.49
CA ASN A 117 -14.89 -21.13 -19.22
C ASN A 117 -15.73 -19.98 -19.76
N LEU A 118 -15.72 -19.79 -21.08
CA LEU A 118 -16.58 -18.82 -21.77
C LEU A 118 -17.96 -19.40 -22.13
N ASP A 119 -18.18 -20.69 -21.93
CA ASP A 119 -19.48 -21.32 -22.21
C ASP A 119 -20.45 -21.19 -21.01
N ASP A 120 -20.01 -20.60 -19.90
CA ASP A 120 -20.83 -20.41 -18.70
C ASP A 120 -21.89 -19.31 -18.89
N HIS A 121 -23.15 -19.65 -18.57
CA HIS A 121 -24.27 -18.71 -18.59
C HIS A 121 -24.25 -17.72 -17.42
N HIS A 122 -23.55 -18.03 -16.32
CA HIS A 122 -23.49 -17.20 -15.12
C HIS A 122 -22.31 -16.23 -15.08
N PHE A 123 -21.42 -16.28 -16.07
CA PHE A 123 -20.22 -15.42 -16.15
C PHE A 123 -19.29 -15.58 -14.94
N ASP A 124 -19.35 -16.70 -14.20
CA ASP A 124 -18.66 -16.83 -12.91
C ASP A 124 -17.14 -16.67 -13.07
N ASP A 125 -16.56 -17.29 -14.09
CA ASP A 125 -15.13 -17.21 -14.39
C ASP A 125 -14.71 -15.81 -14.85
N VAL A 126 -15.59 -15.10 -15.56
CA VAL A 126 -15.35 -13.72 -16.03
C VAL A 126 -15.44 -12.72 -14.88
N VAL A 127 -16.44 -12.87 -14.01
CA VAL A 127 -16.62 -12.03 -12.83
C VAL A 127 -15.45 -12.20 -11.86
N ARG A 128 -14.93 -13.42 -11.71
CA ARG A 128 -13.82 -13.73 -10.81
C ARG A 128 -12.44 -13.50 -11.43
N PHE A 129 -12.37 -13.14 -12.71
CA PHE A 129 -11.12 -13.01 -13.45
C PHE A 129 -10.17 -12.01 -12.78
N GLY A 130 -9.08 -12.52 -12.19
CA GLY A 130 -8.08 -11.71 -11.47
C GLY A 130 -8.55 -11.11 -10.14
N ALA A 131 -9.77 -11.39 -9.67
CA ALA A 131 -10.30 -10.83 -8.42
C ALA A 131 -9.45 -11.20 -7.19
N SER A 132 -8.93 -12.43 -7.16
CA SER A 132 -8.03 -12.89 -6.09
C SER A 132 -6.71 -12.12 -6.06
N LEU A 133 -6.23 -11.64 -7.20
CA LEU A 133 -5.02 -10.82 -7.30
C LEU A 133 -5.24 -9.42 -6.74
N GLN A 134 -6.41 -8.83 -6.99
CA GLN A 134 -6.76 -7.53 -6.40
C GLN A 134 -7.00 -7.64 -4.89
N ALA A 135 -7.58 -8.74 -4.42
CA ALA A 135 -7.69 -9.02 -2.99
C ALA A 135 -6.30 -9.21 -2.33
N GLU A 136 -5.37 -9.87 -3.02
CA GLU A 136 -3.97 -9.99 -2.57
C GLU A 136 -3.26 -8.63 -2.54
N HIS A 137 -3.48 -7.79 -3.56
CA HIS A 137 -2.99 -6.41 -3.55
C HIS A 137 -3.44 -5.65 -2.29
N GLY A 138 -4.73 -5.75 -1.95
CA GLY A 138 -5.28 -5.14 -0.74
C GLY A 138 -4.61 -5.64 0.54
N ARG A 139 -4.47 -6.96 0.70
CA ARG A 139 -3.77 -7.57 1.85
C ARG A 139 -2.32 -7.12 1.98
N LEU A 140 -1.60 -7.03 0.86
CA LEU A 140 -0.20 -6.56 0.86
C LEU A 140 -0.11 -5.08 1.24
N ALA A 141 -1.03 -4.24 0.73
CA ALA A 141 -1.08 -2.82 1.08
C ALA A 141 -1.42 -2.59 2.56
N GLU A 142 -2.36 -3.37 3.11
CA GLU A 142 -2.66 -3.35 4.55
C GLU A 142 -1.46 -3.77 5.39
N SER A 143 -0.75 -4.81 4.95
CA SER A 143 0.47 -5.29 5.63
C SER A 143 1.60 -4.27 5.55
N GLU A 144 1.78 -3.61 4.40
CA GLU A 144 2.73 -2.50 4.23
C GLU A 144 2.40 -1.38 5.23
N LEU A 145 1.16 -0.91 5.25
CA LEU A 145 0.73 0.19 6.10
C LEU A 145 0.93 -0.14 7.59
N ALA A 146 0.53 -1.34 8.03
CA ALA A 146 0.69 -1.78 9.42
C ALA A 146 2.16 -1.82 9.87
N LEU A 147 3.09 -2.14 8.96
CA LEU A 147 4.53 -2.14 9.25
C LEU A 147 5.12 -0.73 9.28
N VAL A 148 4.70 0.13 8.34
CA VAL A 148 5.16 1.52 8.24
C VAL A 148 4.67 2.37 9.42
N ASP A 149 3.42 2.17 9.83
CA ASP A 149 2.77 2.87 10.95
C ASP A 149 3.07 2.23 12.32
N SER A 150 4.05 1.33 12.38
CA SER A 150 4.42 0.67 13.63
C SER A 150 4.83 1.66 14.72
N GLU A 151 4.21 1.55 15.90
CA GLU A 151 4.55 2.33 17.09
C GLU A 151 6.02 2.16 17.49
N VAL A 152 6.60 0.99 17.24
CA VAL A 152 8.02 0.69 17.49
C VAL A 152 8.90 1.61 16.63
N LEU A 153 8.59 1.77 15.34
CA LEU A 153 9.34 2.67 14.47
C LEU A 153 9.15 4.13 14.88
N ALA A 154 7.93 4.53 15.24
CA ALA A 154 7.64 5.88 15.70
C ALA A 154 8.40 6.23 16.99
N ARG A 155 8.42 5.30 17.95
CA ARG A 155 9.18 5.44 19.21
C ARG A 155 10.68 5.45 18.95
N GLY A 156 11.18 4.54 18.12
CA GLY A 156 12.60 4.49 17.75
C GLY A 156 13.07 5.80 17.13
N LYS A 157 12.35 6.34 16.13
CA LYS A 157 12.68 7.62 15.50
C LYS A 157 12.71 8.77 16.51
N ARG A 158 11.75 8.80 17.44
CA ARG A 158 11.71 9.80 18.51
C ARG A 158 12.93 9.70 19.43
N LEU A 159 13.26 8.49 19.90
CA LEU A 159 14.43 8.24 20.73
C LEU A 159 15.74 8.62 20.02
N SER A 160 15.88 8.29 18.72
CA SER A 160 17.03 8.67 17.90
C SER A 160 17.16 10.19 17.79
N ALA A 161 16.06 10.90 17.54
CA ALA A 161 16.04 12.37 17.47
C ALA A 161 16.40 13.02 18.83
N GLU A 162 15.86 12.52 19.93
CA GLU A 162 16.19 12.98 21.28
C GLU A 162 17.67 12.71 21.61
N LEU A 163 18.18 11.53 21.26
CA LEU A 163 19.58 11.16 21.45
C LEU A 163 20.52 12.07 20.63
N LEU A 164 20.19 12.32 19.36
CA LEU A 164 20.89 13.27 18.50
C LEU A 164 20.93 14.68 19.10
N GLN A 165 19.82 15.13 19.67
CA GLN A 165 19.74 16.42 20.33
C GLN A 165 20.67 16.47 21.55
N ARG A 166 20.61 15.48 22.45
CA ARG A 166 21.46 15.43 23.65
C ARG A 166 22.95 15.33 23.31
N LEU A 167 23.30 14.54 22.31
CA LEU A 167 24.68 14.47 21.81
C LEU A 167 25.12 15.80 21.17
N GLY A 168 24.21 16.51 20.49
CA GLY A 168 24.46 17.84 19.94
C GLY A 168 24.66 18.91 21.01
N ASP A 169 23.93 18.83 22.13
CA ASP A 169 24.12 19.70 23.30
C ASP A 169 25.50 19.48 23.95
N LEU A 170 26.02 18.25 23.87
CA LEU A 170 27.34 17.86 24.33
C LEU A 170 28.44 17.98 23.25
N ASP A 171 28.20 18.70 22.16
CA ASP A 171 29.18 18.90 21.08
C ASP A 171 30.55 19.39 21.62
N PRO A 172 31.63 18.60 21.45
CA PRO A 172 32.95 18.96 21.94
C PRO A 172 33.46 20.32 21.43
N ASP A 173 33.11 20.72 20.20
CA ASP A 173 33.51 22.01 19.64
C ASP A 173 32.79 23.20 20.30
N ARG A 174 31.60 22.97 20.87
CA ARG A 174 30.85 23.97 21.65
C ARG A 174 31.28 23.98 23.11
N VAL A 175 31.39 22.81 23.72
CA VAL A 175 31.62 22.65 25.15
C VAL A 175 33.06 23.03 25.55
N PHE A 176 34.05 22.75 24.70
CA PHE A 176 35.47 23.02 24.98
C PHE A 176 36.04 24.22 24.18
N ALA A 177 35.18 25.12 23.69
CA ALA A 177 35.62 26.26 22.88
C ALA A 177 36.59 27.17 23.66
N VAL A 178 37.86 27.22 23.24
CA VAL A 178 38.89 28.10 23.82
C VAL A 178 38.77 29.51 23.24
N ARG A 179 38.85 30.56 24.10
CA ARG A 179 38.93 31.97 23.69
C ARG A 179 40.22 32.21 22.87
N GLY A 180 40.12 32.29 21.55
CA GLY A 180 41.24 32.64 20.68
C GLY A 180 40.82 33.08 19.27
N GLY A 181 40.90 34.38 18.98
CA GLY A 181 40.42 34.99 17.73
C GLY A 181 38.94 35.41 17.77
N VAL A 182 38.53 36.38 16.94
CA VAL A 182 37.21 37.06 17.02
C VAL A 182 36.04 36.07 16.88
N LEU A 183 36.10 35.12 15.94
CA LEU A 183 35.04 34.11 15.76
C LEU A 183 34.99 33.05 16.87
N ARG A 184 36.14 32.67 17.47
CA ARG A 184 36.16 31.75 18.62
C ARG A 184 35.81 32.46 19.93
N ALA A 185 36.06 33.77 20.04
CA ALA A 185 35.61 34.57 21.17
C ALA A 185 34.08 34.62 21.24
N ILE A 186 33.39 34.73 20.10
CA ILE A 186 31.92 34.65 20.02
C ILE A 186 31.42 33.25 20.43
N LYS A 187 32.05 32.17 19.92
CA LYS A 187 31.70 30.79 20.33
C LYS A 187 31.98 30.53 21.82
N ALA A 188 33.04 31.09 22.38
CA ALA A 188 33.39 30.98 23.79
C ALA A 188 32.46 31.77 24.72
N LEU A 189 31.65 32.70 24.21
CA LEU A 189 30.58 33.35 24.97
C LEU A 189 29.34 32.45 25.13
N ALA A 190 29.13 31.52 24.19
CA ALA A 190 28.06 30.53 24.23
C ALA A 190 28.50 29.20 24.88
N ALA A 191 29.78 29.06 25.23
CA ALA A 191 30.30 27.88 25.90
C ALA A 191 29.72 27.77 27.33
N PRO A 192 29.38 26.55 27.79
CA PRO A 192 28.87 26.35 29.15
C PRO A 192 29.89 26.83 30.18
N ARG A 193 29.42 27.52 31.23
CA ARG A 193 30.28 27.94 32.36
C ARG A 193 30.79 26.74 33.17
N ASP A 194 30.05 25.63 33.15
CA ASP A 194 30.43 24.37 33.80
C ASP A 194 30.24 23.17 32.83
N PRO A 195 31.25 22.86 32.00
CA PRO A 195 31.24 21.68 31.13
C PRO A 195 31.04 20.35 31.86
N ALA A 196 31.54 20.24 33.10
CA ALA A 196 31.47 18.99 33.85
C ALA A 196 30.09 18.78 34.47
N GLY A 197 29.47 19.84 35.00
CA GLY A 197 28.08 19.81 35.44
C GLY A 197 27.13 19.47 34.30
N LEU A 198 27.33 20.07 33.13
CA LEU A 198 26.54 19.77 31.92
C LEU A 198 26.67 18.30 31.51
N PHE A 199 27.89 17.76 31.48
CA PHE A 199 28.12 16.36 31.14
C PHE A 199 27.50 15.40 32.17
N SER A 200 27.68 15.65 33.46
CA SER A 200 27.07 14.84 34.54
C SER A 200 25.54 14.85 34.50
N GLN A 201 24.93 15.94 34.01
CA GLN A 201 23.48 16.04 33.85
C GLN A 201 22.98 15.27 32.61
N LEU A 202 23.61 15.47 31.45
CA LEU A 202 23.10 14.98 30.18
C LEU A 202 23.56 13.56 29.82
N TYR A 203 24.72 13.11 30.31
CA TYR A 203 25.23 11.77 30.00
C TYR A 203 24.31 10.63 30.48
N PRO A 204 23.71 10.67 31.69
CA PRO A 204 22.73 9.67 32.10
C PRO A 204 21.51 9.60 31.18
N GLU A 205 21.04 10.74 30.66
CA GLU A 205 19.94 10.79 29.69
C GLU A 205 20.35 10.14 28.35
N VAL A 206 21.55 10.45 27.85
CA VAL A 206 22.13 9.81 26.65
C VAL A 206 22.19 8.29 26.81
N GLN A 207 22.64 7.80 27.97
CA GLN A 207 22.73 6.37 28.26
C GLN A 207 21.35 5.71 28.33
N ALA A 208 20.36 6.37 28.95
CA ALA A 208 19.00 5.86 29.04
C ALA A 208 18.34 5.75 27.65
N LEU A 209 18.44 6.81 26.84
CA LEU A 209 17.90 6.85 25.48
C LEU A 209 18.53 5.76 24.60
N ALA A 210 19.84 5.61 24.65
CA ALA A 210 20.53 4.58 23.88
C ALA A 210 20.15 3.16 24.31
N LYS A 211 19.90 2.94 25.62
CA LYS A 211 19.44 1.65 26.14
C LYS A 211 18.03 1.31 25.67
N GLU A 212 17.13 2.29 25.66
CA GLU A 212 15.79 2.09 25.11
C GLU A 212 15.83 1.83 23.60
N LEU A 213 16.69 2.54 22.86
CA LEU A 213 16.85 2.34 21.42
C LEU A 213 17.42 0.95 21.09
N ASP A 214 18.44 0.50 21.83
CA ASP A 214 19.03 -0.84 21.71
C ASP A 214 17.99 -1.94 21.99
N ALA A 215 17.12 -1.74 22.99
CA ALA A 215 16.05 -2.68 23.30
C ALA A 215 15.00 -2.82 22.18
N LEU A 216 14.79 -1.78 21.37
CA LEU A 216 13.86 -1.82 20.23
C LEU A 216 14.49 -2.41 18.96
N ALA A 217 15.82 -2.52 18.89
CA ALA A 217 16.53 -2.93 17.67
C ALA A 217 16.06 -4.29 17.10
N PRO A 218 15.84 -5.36 17.90
CA PRO A 218 15.35 -6.65 17.38
C PRO A 218 13.97 -6.56 16.71
N GLU A 219 13.08 -5.74 17.25
CA GLU A 219 11.74 -5.52 16.70
C GLU A 219 11.81 -4.69 15.40
N ILE A 220 12.65 -3.65 15.36
CA ILE A 220 12.92 -2.86 14.15
C ILE A 220 13.45 -3.75 13.02
N VAL A 221 14.39 -4.67 13.31
CA VAL A 221 14.90 -5.65 12.34
C VAL A 221 13.79 -6.59 11.85
N THR A 222 12.87 -6.99 12.73
CA THR A 222 11.71 -7.81 12.37
C THR A 222 10.79 -7.06 11.41
N ILE A 223 10.54 -5.77 11.64
CA ILE A 223 9.76 -4.91 10.74
C ILE A 223 10.46 -4.78 9.38
N ALA A 224 11.77 -4.57 9.34
CA ALA A 224 12.53 -4.53 8.09
C ALA A 224 12.42 -5.84 7.29
N LYS A 225 12.46 -6.99 7.96
CA LYS A 225 12.22 -8.31 7.33
C LYS A 225 10.79 -8.43 6.79
N GLY A 226 9.79 -7.95 7.54
CA GLY A 226 8.39 -7.89 7.10
C GLY A 226 8.22 -7.07 5.83
N LEU A 227 8.80 -5.86 5.77
CA LEU A 227 8.75 -5.01 4.58
C LEU A 227 9.39 -5.69 3.36
N ARG A 228 10.52 -6.39 3.53
CA ARG A 228 11.13 -7.19 2.45
C ARG A 228 10.22 -8.33 1.98
N ALA A 229 9.47 -8.97 2.89
CA ALA A 229 8.51 -10.00 2.54
C ALA A 229 7.34 -9.44 1.74
N VAL A 230 6.80 -8.28 2.12
CA VAL A 230 5.80 -7.54 1.34
C VAL A 230 6.33 -7.22 -0.07
N GLY A 231 7.58 -6.74 -0.18
CA GLY A 231 8.21 -6.49 -1.49
C GLY A 231 8.31 -7.74 -2.38
N LYS A 232 8.61 -8.91 -1.81
CA LYS A 232 8.58 -10.20 -2.53
C LYS A 232 7.15 -10.59 -2.94
N GLY A 233 6.17 -10.29 -2.10
CA GLY A 233 4.75 -10.43 -2.40
C GLY A 233 4.35 -9.63 -3.63
N TYR A 234 4.68 -8.32 -3.65
CA TYR A 234 4.44 -7.45 -4.80
C TYR A 234 5.11 -7.94 -6.09
N ALA A 235 6.37 -8.39 -6.03
CA ALA A 235 7.06 -8.95 -7.21
C ALA A 235 6.41 -10.24 -7.75
N THR A 236 5.76 -11.02 -6.88
CA THR A 236 5.01 -12.21 -7.30
C THR A 236 3.65 -11.83 -7.88
N LEU A 237 2.97 -10.90 -7.25
CA LEU A 237 1.70 -10.35 -7.71
C LEU A 237 1.84 -9.68 -9.09
N ASP A 238 2.90 -8.92 -9.30
CA ASP A 238 3.22 -8.25 -10.57
C ASP A 238 3.30 -9.21 -11.76
N ARG A 239 3.99 -10.35 -11.55
CA ARG A 239 4.11 -11.43 -12.54
C ARG A 239 2.77 -12.11 -12.81
N ASN A 240 2.00 -12.36 -11.76
CA ASN A 240 0.67 -12.98 -11.89
C ASN A 240 -0.32 -12.07 -12.60
N LEU A 241 -0.28 -10.76 -12.33
CA LEU A 241 -1.08 -9.75 -13.02
C LEU A 241 -0.70 -9.67 -14.50
N ALA A 242 0.60 -9.65 -14.82
CA ALA A 242 1.04 -9.65 -16.22
C ALA A 242 0.51 -10.89 -16.98
N ALA A 243 0.50 -12.06 -16.35
CA ALA A 243 -0.03 -13.28 -16.96
C ALA A 243 -1.55 -13.19 -17.18
N HIS A 244 -2.31 -12.66 -16.22
CA HIS A 244 -3.76 -12.48 -16.35
C HIS A 244 -4.11 -11.42 -17.40
N ILE A 245 -3.33 -10.33 -17.49
CA ILE A 245 -3.53 -9.30 -18.51
C ILE A 245 -3.29 -9.89 -19.91
N LEU A 246 -2.22 -10.67 -20.09
CA LEU A 246 -1.94 -11.33 -21.38
C LEU A 246 -3.03 -12.34 -21.74
N ALA A 247 -3.46 -13.17 -20.78
CA ALA A 247 -4.57 -14.11 -20.97
C ALA A 247 -5.88 -13.38 -21.34
N GLY A 248 -6.21 -12.29 -20.63
CA GLY A 248 -7.41 -11.50 -20.90
C GLY A 248 -7.39 -10.89 -22.30
N ARG A 249 -6.26 -10.30 -22.72
CA ARG A 249 -6.07 -9.78 -24.09
C ARG A 249 -6.26 -10.86 -25.15
N PHE A 250 -5.71 -12.05 -24.92
CA PHE A 250 -5.91 -13.19 -25.83
C PHE A 250 -7.38 -13.61 -25.89
N LEU A 251 -8.07 -13.73 -24.76
CA LEU A 251 -9.49 -14.12 -24.71
C LEU A 251 -10.38 -13.14 -25.46
N VAL A 252 -10.14 -11.83 -25.28
CA VAL A 252 -10.84 -10.76 -26.02
C VAL A 252 -10.56 -10.89 -27.52
N HIS A 253 -9.29 -11.00 -27.91
CA HIS A 253 -8.90 -11.15 -29.32
C HIS A 253 -9.54 -12.39 -29.97
N TYR A 254 -9.53 -13.52 -29.26
CA TYR A 254 -10.14 -14.77 -29.71
C TYR A 254 -11.64 -14.58 -29.96
N VAL A 255 -12.37 -14.00 -29.01
CA VAL A 255 -13.81 -13.76 -29.16
C VAL A 255 -14.11 -12.79 -30.30
N SER A 256 -13.32 -11.72 -30.47
CA SER A 256 -13.49 -10.79 -31.60
C SER A 256 -13.30 -11.47 -32.97
N GLY A 257 -12.52 -12.54 -33.03
CA GLY A 257 -12.33 -13.35 -34.23
C GLY A 257 -13.41 -14.42 -34.47
N LEU A 258 -14.29 -14.68 -33.51
CA LEU A 258 -15.35 -15.68 -33.64
C LEU A 258 -16.47 -15.17 -34.54
N GLN A 259 -16.83 -16.00 -35.51
CA GLN A 259 -18.02 -15.84 -36.36
C GLN A 259 -18.96 -17.00 -36.08
N LEU A 260 -20.02 -16.73 -35.32
CA LEU A 260 -21.04 -17.73 -35.00
C LEU A 260 -22.31 -17.45 -35.80
N SER A 261 -22.93 -18.51 -36.31
CA SER A 261 -24.21 -18.42 -37.03
C SER A 261 -25.38 -18.07 -36.11
N ASP A 262 -25.22 -18.29 -34.81
CA ASP A 262 -26.21 -18.00 -33.78
C ASP A 262 -25.94 -16.61 -33.18
N HIS A 263 -26.90 -15.70 -33.39
CA HIS A 263 -26.82 -14.32 -32.92
C HIS A 263 -26.83 -14.21 -31.39
N GLU A 264 -27.58 -15.05 -30.68
CA GLU A 264 -27.64 -15.00 -29.22
C GLU A 264 -26.31 -15.48 -28.63
N ARG A 265 -25.74 -16.55 -29.19
CA ARG A 265 -24.42 -17.04 -28.79
C ARG A 265 -23.31 -16.04 -29.11
N GLN A 266 -23.38 -15.36 -30.26
CA GLN A 266 -22.46 -14.28 -30.61
C GLN A 266 -22.53 -13.14 -29.60
N ALA A 267 -23.73 -12.68 -29.24
CA ALA A 267 -23.94 -11.63 -28.24
C ALA A 267 -23.44 -12.04 -26.85
N HIS A 268 -23.64 -13.31 -26.46
CA HIS A 268 -23.14 -13.87 -25.20
C HIS A 268 -21.62 -13.80 -25.08
N TYR A 269 -20.89 -14.27 -26.10
CA TYR A 269 -19.42 -14.17 -26.07
C TYR A 269 -18.95 -12.71 -26.13
N ALA A 270 -19.60 -11.86 -26.95
CA ALA A 270 -19.24 -10.44 -27.03
C ALA A 270 -19.36 -9.74 -25.67
N SER A 271 -20.45 -9.99 -24.93
CA SER A 271 -20.63 -9.47 -23.56
C SER A 271 -19.55 -9.96 -22.59
N GLN A 272 -19.17 -11.25 -22.68
CA GLN A 272 -18.07 -11.78 -21.88
C GLN A 272 -16.72 -11.15 -22.24
N ALA A 273 -16.45 -10.91 -23.52
CA ALA A 273 -15.24 -10.25 -23.95
C ALA A 273 -15.16 -8.82 -23.42
N GLU A 274 -16.23 -8.04 -23.48
CA GLU A 274 -16.29 -6.68 -22.91
C GLU A 274 -16.05 -6.69 -21.39
N ALA A 275 -16.62 -7.66 -20.68
CA ALA A 275 -16.39 -7.82 -19.25
C ALA A 275 -14.93 -8.23 -18.94
N ILE A 276 -14.33 -9.14 -19.72
CA ILE A 276 -12.90 -9.51 -19.59
C ILE A 276 -12.00 -8.32 -19.91
N GLU A 277 -12.34 -7.51 -20.91
CA GLU A 277 -11.59 -6.32 -21.28
C GLU A 277 -11.60 -5.31 -20.13
N THR A 278 -12.78 -5.03 -19.57
CA THR A 278 -12.93 -4.16 -18.39
C THR A 278 -12.09 -4.65 -17.21
N ARG A 279 -12.12 -5.97 -16.94
CA ARG A 279 -11.27 -6.60 -15.91
C ARG A 279 -9.79 -6.44 -16.22
N THR A 280 -9.39 -6.65 -17.47
CA THR A 280 -8.00 -6.53 -17.92
C THR A 280 -7.47 -5.10 -17.71
N VAL A 281 -8.28 -4.09 -18.01
CA VAL A 281 -7.95 -2.68 -17.73
C VAL A 281 -7.79 -2.44 -16.23
N SER A 282 -8.70 -2.96 -15.40
CA SER A 282 -8.63 -2.86 -13.94
C SER A 282 -7.37 -3.54 -13.36
N LEU A 283 -6.99 -4.71 -13.89
CA LEU A 283 -5.75 -5.41 -13.50
C LEU A 283 -4.51 -4.64 -13.94
N ALA A 284 -4.53 -4.00 -15.12
CA ALA A 284 -3.43 -3.15 -15.57
C ALA A 284 -3.26 -1.91 -14.69
N ALA A 285 -4.34 -1.29 -14.24
CA ALA A 285 -4.29 -0.20 -13.26
C ALA A 285 -3.69 -0.67 -11.91
N THR A 286 -4.10 -1.85 -11.44
CA THR A 286 -3.53 -2.47 -10.22
C THR A 286 -2.03 -2.78 -10.39
N LYS A 287 -1.61 -3.22 -11.57
CA LYS A 287 -0.19 -3.46 -11.87
C LYS A 287 0.63 -2.16 -11.78
N ALA A 288 0.10 -1.05 -12.29
CA ALA A 288 0.77 0.25 -12.22
C ALA A 288 0.94 0.73 -10.76
N THR A 289 -0.04 0.50 -9.89
CA THR A 289 0.10 0.86 -8.46
C THR A 289 1.16 0.02 -7.76
N ILE A 290 1.27 -1.27 -8.09
CA ILE A 290 2.28 -2.18 -7.52
C ILE A 290 3.71 -1.74 -7.86
N GLU A 291 3.96 -1.18 -9.04
CA GLU A 291 5.28 -0.68 -9.40
C GLU A 291 5.75 0.43 -8.44
N VAL A 292 4.84 1.35 -8.10
CA VAL A 292 5.10 2.42 -7.12
C VAL A 292 5.30 1.82 -5.73
N SER A 293 4.39 0.97 -5.26
CA SER A 293 4.50 0.33 -3.94
C SER A 293 5.80 -0.47 -3.78
N THR A 294 6.22 -1.19 -4.82
CA THR A 294 7.48 -1.97 -4.79
C THR A 294 8.69 -1.06 -4.54
N ARG A 295 8.75 0.09 -5.20
CA ARG A 295 9.85 1.06 -5.01
C ARG A 295 9.79 1.69 -3.62
N THR A 296 8.60 2.07 -3.17
CA THR A 296 8.37 2.64 -1.85
C THR A 296 8.78 1.67 -0.75
N VAL A 297 8.26 0.45 -0.76
CA VAL A 297 8.61 -0.60 0.22
C VAL A 297 10.10 -0.89 0.21
N ALA A 298 10.74 -0.97 -0.95
CA ALA A 298 12.18 -1.19 -1.02
C ALA A 298 12.98 -0.03 -0.40
N ALA A 299 12.56 1.21 -0.61
CA ALA A 299 13.18 2.37 0.02
C ALA A 299 12.97 2.36 1.54
N VAL A 300 11.74 2.16 2.01
CA VAL A 300 11.43 2.11 3.45
C VAL A 300 12.17 0.95 4.12
N ALA A 301 12.17 -0.25 3.53
CA ALA A 301 12.87 -1.40 4.09
C ALA A 301 14.36 -1.12 4.27
N ARG A 302 15.03 -0.45 3.32
CA ARG A 302 16.43 -0.04 3.45
C ARG A 302 16.63 0.95 4.60
N HIS A 303 15.75 1.93 4.75
CA HIS A 303 15.85 2.91 5.82
C HIS A 303 15.63 2.28 7.20
N VAL A 304 14.60 1.44 7.34
CA VAL A 304 14.31 0.74 8.61
C VAL A 304 15.43 -0.25 8.96
N ASP A 305 15.99 -0.94 7.98
CA ASP A 305 17.12 -1.83 8.20
C ASP A 305 18.37 -1.06 8.64
N ALA A 306 18.71 0.04 7.97
CA ALA A 306 19.82 0.90 8.37
C ALA A 306 19.62 1.46 9.78
N PHE A 307 18.39 1.86 10.13
CA PHE A 307 18.03 2.33 11.46
C PHE A 307 18.25 1.25 12.54
N GLY A 308 17.85 0.01 12.27
CA GLY A 308 18.12 -1.12 13.17
C GLY A 308 19.62 -1.34 13.41
N HIS A 309 20.45 -1.23 12.37
CA HIS A 309 21.90 -1.40 12.48
C HIS A 309 22.61 -0.18 13.11
N ALA A 310 22.05 1.02 13.01
CA ALA A 310 22.62 2.22 13.63
C ALA A 310 22.50 2.17 15.17
N ALA A 311 21.44 1.55 15.68
CA ALA A 311 21.28 1.27 17.11
C ALA A 311 22.28 0.20 17.59
N GLU A 312 22.63 -0.76 16.74
CA GLU A 312 23.55 -1.85 17.05
C GLU A 312 24.98 -1.33 17.33
N GLY A 313 25.57 -1.78 18.45
CA GLY A 313 26.92 -1.37 18.86
C GLY A 313 27.04 0.03 19.45
N LEU A 314 25.98 0.86 19.38
CA LEU A 314 25.96 2.18 19.99
C LEU A 314 26.17 2.12 21.50
N LEU A 315 25.47 1.20 22.18
CA LEU A 315 25.52 1.05 23.63
C LEU A 315 26.77 0.31 24.13
N GLN A 316 27.23 -0.69 23.39
CA GLN A 316 28.30 -1.59 23.84
C GLN A 316 29.71 -1.09 23.49
N GLU A 317 29.87 -0.35 22.39
CA GLU A 317 31.18 0.05 21.88
C GLU A 317 31.35 1.57 21.82
N GLU A 318 30.42 2.24 21.14
CA GLU A 318 30.59 3.66 20.78
C GLU A 318 30.39 4.60 21.97
N LEU A 319 29.32 4.40 22.76
CA LEU A 319 29.03 5.25 23.93
C LEU A 319 30.07 5.11 25.05
N PRO A 320 30.53 3.90 25.44
CA PRO A 320 31.60 3.76 26.43
C PRO A 320 32.91 4.43 25.98
N ALA A 321 33.30 4.26 24.70
CA ALA A 321 34.47 4.92 24.13
C ALA A 321 34.33 6.45 24.13
N TRP A 322 33.14 6.94 23.77
CA TRP A 322 32.82 8.35 23.81
C TRP A 322 32.86 8.92 25.23
N HIS A 323 32.26 8.25 26.22
CA HIS A 323 32.29 8.65 27.62
C HIS A 323 33.72 8.73 28.17
N ALA A 324 34.56 7.74 27.87
CA ALA A 324 35.96 7.72 28.29
C ALA A 324 36.73 8.90 27.67
N ALA A 325 36.55 9.15 26.37
CA ALA A 325 37.18 10.28 25.68
C ALA A 325 36.67 11.64 26.22
N TYR A 326 35.38 11.74 26.53
CA TYR A 326 34.77 12.96 27.08
C TYR A 326 35.28 13.27 28.49
N SER A 327 35.33 12.24 29.35
CA SER A 327 35.84 12.34 30.72
C SER A 327 37.33 12.69 30.76
N ALA A 328 38.12 12.13 29.84
CA ALA A 328 39.52 12.48 29.66
C ALA A 328 39.67 13.95 29.23
N ALA A 329 38.84 14.42 28.30
CA ALA A 329 38.84 15.83 27.88
C ALA A 329 38.44 16.78 29.01
N LEU A 330 37.45 16.45 29.84
CA LEU A 330 37.08 17.22 31.03
C LEU A 330 38.23 17.28 32.05
N THR A 331 38.92 16.16 32.29
CA THR A 331 40.07 16.09 33.20
C THR A 331 41.24 16.91 32.67
N ALA A 332 41.53 16.82 31.36
CA ALA A 332 42.54 17.63 30.71
C ALA A 332 42.21 19.12 30.77
N ALA A 333 40.95 19.51 30.55
CA ALA A 333 40.52 20.90 30.64
C ALA A 333 40.68 21.51 32.05
N ARG A 334 40.54 20.70 33.10
CA ARG A 334 40.78 21.12 34.50
C ARG A 334 42.27 21.26 34.86
N THR A 335 43.13 20.49 34.20
CA THR A 335 44.57 20.38 34.53
C THR A 335 45.46 21.17 33.57
N ALA A 336 44.96 21.57 32.41
CA ALA A 336 45.71 22.30 31.39
C ALA A 336 46.06 23.71 31.85
N GLN A 337 47.34 23.94 32.14
CA GLN A 337 47.93 25.26 32.41
C GLN A 337 48.33 26.02 31.14
N SER A 338 48.24 25.40 29.94
CA SER A 338 48.66 26.03 28.67
C SER A 338 47.86 25.53 27.46
N PRO A 339 47.57 26.42 26.47
CA PRO A 339 46.77 26.10 25.28
C PRO A 339 47.40 25.07 24.31
N SER A 340 48.67 24.66 24.51
CA SER A 340 49.35 23.66 23.66
C SER A 340 48.93 22.20 23.93
N GLN A 341 48.20 21.92 25.01
CA GLN A 341 47.65 20.58 25.34
C GLN A 341 46.30 20.27 24.66
N ALA A 342 45.77 21.17 23.83
CA ALA A 342 44.50 21.03 23.10
C ALA A 342 44.43 19.85 22.09
N ARG A 343 45.50 19.05 21.94
CA ARG A 343 45.52 17.85 21.08
C ARG A 343 44.71 16.66 21.65
N ALA A 344 44.38 16.66 22.95
CA ALA A 344 43.55 15.62 23.57
C ALA A 344 42.09 15.59 23.05
N GLY A 345 41.61 16.67 22.41
CA GLY A 345 40.25 16.75 21.86
C GLY A 345 40.06 16.19 20.45
N ALA A 346 41.12 15.74 19.75
CA ALA A 346 40.99 15.17 18.41
C ALA A 346 40.30 13.79 18.39
N PRO A 347 40.62 12.84 19.30
CA PRO A 347 39.92 11.54 19.38
C PRO A 347 38.44 11.69 19.74
N LEU A 348 38.12 12.59 20.68
CA LEU A 348 36.74 12.85 21.10
C LEU A 348 35.88 13.38 19.95
N ARG A 349 36.40 14.34 19.18
CA ARG A 349 35.70 14.89 18.01
C ARG A 349 35.47 13.84 16.93
N GLY A 350 36.45 12.96 16.70
CA GLY A 350 36.31 11.85 15.76
C GLY A 350 35.21 10.86 16.17
N ILE A 351 35.18 10.45 17.44
CA ILE A 351 34.16 9.53 17.96
C ILE A 351 32.77 10.19 17.95
N HIS A 352 32.67 11.45 18.40
CA HIS A 352 31.42 12.20 18.42
C HIS A 352 30.84 12.40 17.02
N ALA A 353 31.66 12.80 16.05
CA ALA A 353 31.24 12.92 14.65
C ALA A 353 30.81 11.56 14.04
N ARG A 354 31.47 10.45 14.42
CA ARG A 354 31.09 9.10 13.98
C ARG A 354 29.73 8.68 14.52
N ILE A 355 29.47 8.89 15.82
CA ILE A 355 28.16 8.60 16.43
C ILE A 355 27.07 9.44 15.78
N LEU A 356 27.29 10.75 15.65
CA LEU A 356 26.34 11.63 14.97
C LEU A 356 26.16 11.24 13.51
N GLY A 357 27.20 10.80 12.80
CA GLY A 357 27.10 10.36 11.41
C GLY A 357 26.24 9.11 11.25
N LYS A 358 26.39 8.12 12.14
CA LYS A 358 25.55 6.92 12.16
C LYS A 358 24.07 7.27 12.37
N LEU A 359 23.78 8.16 13.31
CA LEU A 359 22.42 8.58 13.63
C LEU A 359 21.83 9.60 12.63
N LYS A 360 22.66 10.40 11.93
CA LYS A 360 22.21 11.42 10.96
C LYS A 360 22.10 10.92 9.52
N SER A 361 22.73 9.81 9.16
CA SER A 361 22.52 9.18 7.84
C SER A 361 21.07 8.70 7.63
N GLU A 362 20.20 8.96 8.61
CA GLU A 362 18.79 8.64 8.72
C GLU A 362 17.83 9.80 8.34
N GLY A 363 18.37 11.00 8.03
CA GLY A 363 17.59 12.23 7.77
C GLY A 363 17.35 12.57 6.31
#